data_AF-A0A501QC58-F1
#
_entry.id   AF-A0A501QC58-F1
#
_cell.length_a   1.000
_cell.length_b   1.000
_cell.length_c   1.000
_cell.angle_alpha   90.00
_cell.angle_beta   90.00
_cell.angle_gamma   90.00
#
_symmetry.space_group_name_H-M   'P 1'
#
loop_
_entity.id
_entity.type
_entity.pdbx_description
1 polymer ?
#
loop_
_entity_poly.entity_id
_entity_poly.type
_entity_poly.pdbx_seq_one_letter_code
_entity_poly.pdbx_strand_id
1 'polypeptide(L)'
;MKTTVRIFGIFIILFVLLASSASIWRSQRDKDELRESQELIAQAQQSLTLMKEEVKNMTGESKLEMENQIAEAESGIKKLPSESTFTIVQVLFGASMVLSIVFGVFLFRPNLKSSKTLLVMSILLLLATYFISPDIEGGKYSGFSNRTLALITGIPLIVLALFAFWIAKKKNVESLRNGR
;
A
#
# COMPACT_ATOMS: atom_id res chain seq x y z
N MET A 1 0.78 32.15 -10.45
CA MET A 1 0.03 30.86 -10.44
C MET A 1 0.84 29.67 -10.92
N LYS A 2 1.37 29.64 -12.16
CA LYS A 2 2.15 28.48 -12.67
C LYS A 2 3.38 28.16 -11.80
N THR A 3 4.12 29.18 -11.32
CA THR A 3 5.31 29.01 -10.47
C THR A 3 4.96 28.50 -9.07
N THR A 4 3.93 29.07 -8.43
CA THR A 4 3.44 28.64 -7.11
C THR A 4 3.02 27.16 -7.12
N VAL A 5 2.27 26.71 -8.14
CA VAL A 5 1.83 25.31 -8.27
C VAL A 5 3.01 24.37 -8.50
N ARG A 6 4.06 24.81 -9.22
CA ARG A 6 5.29 24.03 -9.39
C ARG A 6 6.05 23.86 -8.07
N ILE A 7 6.17 24.94 -7.28
CA ILE A 7 6.83 24.91 -5.97
C ILE A 7 6.07 23.98 -5.01
N PHE A 8 4.75 24.13 -4.88
CA PHE A 8 3.94 23.21 -4.09
C PHE A 8 4.02 21.77 -4.60
N GLY A 9 4.03 21.57 -5.92
CA GLY A 9 4.22 20.26 -6.53
C GLY A 9 5.55 19.61 -6.14
N ILE A 10 6.65 20.37 -6.06
CA ILE A 10 7.95 19.86 -5.59
C ILE A 10 7.87 19.39 -4.13
N PHE A 11 7.24 20.17 -3.24
CA PHE A 11 7.06 19.75 -1.85
C PHE A 11 6.24 18.46 -1.73
N ILE A 12 5.20 18.32 -2.56
CA ILE A 12 4.40 17.07 -2.61
C ILE A 12 5.25 15.90 -3.13
N ILE A 13 6.10 16.10 -4.14
CA ILE A 13 7.02 15.05 -4.62
C ILE A 13 7.94 14.58 -3.50
N LEU A 14 8.57 15.51 -2.78
CA LEU A 14 9.45 15.18 -1.66
C LEU A 14 8.70 14.40 -0.57
N PHE A 15 7.47 14.84 -0.24
CA PHE A 15 6.62 14.12 0.70
C PHE A 15 6.30 12.70 0.23
N VAL A 16 5.90 12.51 -1.03
CA VAL A 16 5.60 11.19 -1.60
C VAL A 16 6.84 10.29 -1.58
N LEU A 17 8.02 10.82 -1.95
CA LEU A 17 9.26 10.05 -1.91
C LEU A 17 9.61 9.58 -0.49
N LEU A 18 9.49 10.46 0.50
CA LEU A 18 9.73 10.12 1.90
C LEU A 18 8.71 9.11 2.42
N ALA A 19 7.42 9.34 2.16
CA ALA A 19 6.35 8.46 2.60
C ALA A 19 6.46 7.07 1.94
N SER A 20 6.72 7.00 0.63
CA SER A 20 6.91 5.72 -0.06
C SER A 20 8.15 4.97 0.43
N SER A 21 9.25 5.67 0.71
CA SER A 21 10.46 5.04 1.28
C SER A 21 10.19 4.47 2.68
N ALA A 22 9.47 5.22 3.52
CA ALA A 22 9.05 4.76 4.84
C ALA A 22 8.11 3.53 4.75
N SER A 23 7.18 3.52 3.80
CA SER A 23 6.29 2.39 3.56
C SER A 23 7.01 1.15 3.08
N ILE A 24 8.01 1.30 2.18
CA ILE A 24 8.86 0.19 1.73
C ILE A 24 9.64 -0.39 2.91
N TRP A 25 10.27 0.48 3.72
CA TRP A 25 11.00 0.05 4.91
C TRP A 25 10.10 -0.68 5.91
N ARG A 26 8.89 -0.16 6.16
CA ARG A 26 7.89 -0.80 7.04
C ARG A 26 7.51 -2.18 6.53
N SER A 27 7.22 -2.29 5.22
CA SER A 27 6.84 -3.53 4.57
C SER A 27 7.98 -4.56 4.59
N GLN A 28 9.23 -4.11 4.46
CA GLN A 28 10.41 -4.98 4.61
C GLN A 28 10.54 -5.49 6.05
N ARG A 29 10.36 -4.63 7.04
CA ARG A 29 10.38 -5.03 8.44
C ARG A 29 9.28 -6.06 8.77
N ASP A 30 8.05 -5.85 8.31
CA ASP A 30 6.95 -6.81 8.48
C ASP A 30 7.27 -8.17 7.83
N LYS A 31 7.91 -8.13 6.66
CA LYS A 31 8.37 -9.33 5.94
C LYS A 31 9.43 -10.11 6.74
N ASP A 32 10.39 -9.39 7.32
CA ASP A 32 11.46 -10.01 8.13
C ASP A 32 10.91 -10.58 9.44
N GLU A 33 10.00 -9.87 10.12
CA GLU A 33 9.30 -10.36 11.33
C GLU A 33 8.46 -11.61 11.03
N LEU A 34 7.80 -11.68 9.87
CA LEU A 34 7.08 -12.89 9.44
C LEU A 34 8.02 -14.05 9.17
N ARG A 35 9.19 -13.80 8.57
CA ARG A 35 10.18 -14.84 8.31
C ARG A 35 10.75 -15.42 9.60
N GLU A 36 11.04 -14.57 10.58
CA GLU A 36 11.52 -15.01 11.90
C GLU A 36 10.45 -15.78 12.68
N SER A 37 9.17 -15.46 12.50
CA SER A 37 8.06 -16.15 13.14
C SER A 37 7.57 -17.41 12.40
N GLN A 38 8.12 -17.77 11.23
CA GLN A 38 7.71 -18.97 10.50
C GLN A 38 7.89 -20.26 11.32
N GLU A 39 8.96 -20.37 12.09
CA GLU A 39 9.17 -21.54 12.97
C GLU A 39 8.10 -21.61 14.08
N LEU A 40 7.74 -20.46 14.66
CA LEU A 40 6.69 -20.36 15.67
C LEU A 40 5.31 -20.65 15.07
N ILE A 41 5.04 -20.21 13.83
CA ILE A 41 3.80 -20.49 13.11
C ILE A 41 3.70 -21.99 12.78
N ALA A 42 4.81 -22.63 12.37
CA ALA A 42 4.86 -24.06 12.12
C ALA A 42 4.60 -24.87 13.41
N GLN A 43 5.22 -24.47 14.53
CA GLN A 43 4.95 -25.06 15.84
C GLN A 43 3.49 -24.86 16.27
N ALA A 44 2.92 -23.68 16.03
CA ALA A 44 1.51 -23.39 16.32
C ALA A 44 0.54 -24.20 15.44
N GLN A 45 0.88 -24.45 14.17
CA GLN A 45 0.11 -25.34 13.30
C GLN A 45 0.21 -26.80 13.77
N GLN A 46 1.38 -27.23 14.24
CA GLN A 46 1.57 -28.57 14.77
C GLN A 46 0.79 -28.78 16.07
N SER A 47 0.82 -27.80 16.99
CA SER A 47 0.05 -27.86 18.24
C SER A 47 -1.46 -27.81 17.99
N LEU A 48 -1.93 -27.02 16.99
CA LEU A 48 -3.33 -27.06 16.55
C LEU A 48 -3.74 -28.42 15.99
N THR A 49 -2.83 -29.09 15.27
CA THR A 49 -3.10 -30.43 14.74
C THR A 49 -3.25 -31.44 15.87
N LEU A 50 -2.40 -31.37 16.90
CA LEU A 50 -2.50 -32.20 18.09
C LEU A 50 -3.79 -31.92 18.89
N MET A 51 -4.15 -30.65 19.09
CA MET A 51 -5.42 -30.28 19.73
C MET A 51 -6.63 -30.81 18.94
N LYS A 52 -6.59 -30.77 17.60
CA LYS A 52 -7.65 -31.37 16.76
C LYS A 52 -7.76 -32.88 16.96
N GLU A 53 -6.66 -33.59 17.12
CA GLU A 53 -6.67 -35.02 17.41
C GLU A 53 -7.19 -35.32 18.82
N GLU A 54 -6.86 -34.49 19.80
CA GLU A 54 -7.33 -34.64 21.18
C GLU A 54 -8.84 -34.42 21.29
N VAL A 55 -9.35 -33.37 20.63
CA VAL A 55 -10.78 -33.00 20.60
C VAL A 55 -11.65 -34.04 19.87
N LYS A 56 -11.09 -34.79 18.90
CA LYS A 56 -11.83 -35.88 18.23
C LYS A 56 -12.33 -36.95 19.20
N ASN A 57 -11.60 -37.18 20.30
CA ASN A 57 -11.92 -38.19 21.29
C ASN A 57 -12.77 -37.65 22.46
N MET A 58 -13.08 -36.34 22.47
CA MET A 58 -13.91 -35.71 23.49
C MET A 58 -15.40 -35.72 23.11
N THR A 59 -16.27 -35.63 24.11
CA THR A 59 -17.74 -35.50 23.95
C THR A 59 -18.28 -34.48 24.95
N GLY A 60 -19.41 -33.84 24.60
CA GLY A 60 -20.08 -32.85 25.47
C GLY A 60 -19.66 -31.40 25.24
N GLU A 61 -19.95 -30.54 26.22
CA GLU A 61 -19.79 -29.08 26.15
C GLU A 61 -18.32 -28.64 26.01
N SER A 62 -17.39 -29.38 26.61
CA SER A 62 -15.94 -29.14 26.52
C SER A 62 -15.38 -29.30 25.09
N LYS A 63 -15.97 -30.20 24.29
CA LYS A 63 -15.63 -30.36 22.88
C LYS A 63 -15.98 -29.11 22.09
N LEU A 64 -17.15 -28.54 22.33
CA LEU A 64 -17.65 -27.34 21.65
C LEU A 64 -16.79 -26.11 21.96
N GLU A 65 -16.37 -25.93 23.21
CA GLU A 65 -15.44 -24.85 23.59
C GLU A 65 -14.07 -25.01 22.94
N MET A 66 -13.50 -26.22 22.93
CA MET A 66 -12.21 -26.46 22.29
C MET A 66 -12.28 -26.36 20.76
N GLU A 67 -13.36 -26.80 20.11
CA GLU A 67 -13.58 -26.60 18.67
C GLU A 67 -13.65 -25.12 18.29
N ASN A 68 -14.29 -24.29 19.13
CA ASN A 68 -14.34 -22.84 18.92
C ASN A 68 -12.96 -22.19 19.06
N GLN A 69 -12.17 -22.58 20.07
CA GLN A 69 -10.80 -22.08 20.23
C GLN A 69 -9.88 -22.49 19.08
N ILE A 70 -10.01 -23.74 18.59
CA ILE A 70 -9.29 -24.23 17.41
C ILE A 70 -9.70 -23.44 16.17
N ALA A 71 -11.00 -23.20 15.97
CA ALA A 71 -11.49 -22.43 14.84
C ALA A 71 -10.99 -20.98 14.87
N GLU A 72 -10.96 -20.36 16.04
CA GLU A 72 -10.45 -19.00 16.24
C GLU A 72 -8.94 -18.93 15.94
N ALA A 73 -8.14 -19.86 16.48
CA ALA A 73 -6.71 -19.95 16.23
C ALA A 73 -6.38 -20.27 14.76
N GLU A 74 -7.12 -21.16 14.10
CA GLU A 74 -6.99 -21.41 12.65
C GLU A 74 -7.34 -20.17 11.82
N SER A 75 -8.37 -19.44 12.23
CA SER A 75 -8.73 -18.19 11.56
C SER A 75 -7.63 -17.13 11.71
N GLY A 76 -6.95 -17.09 12.87
CA GLY A 76 -5.81 -16.23 13.13
C GLY A 76 -4.62 -16.55 12.22
N ILE A 77 -4.27 -17.83 12.11
CA ILE A 77 -3.17 -18.29 11.24
C ILE A 77 -3.50 -18.06 9.76
N LYS A 78 -4.74 -18.33 9.32
CA LYS A 78 -5.16 -18.10 7.93
C LYS A 78 -5.19 -16.62 7.53
N LYS A 79 -5.32 -15.70 8.49
CA LYS A 79 -5.31 -14.26 8.24
C LYS A 79 -3.89 -13.69 8.10
N LEU A 80 -2.85 -14.46 8.40
CA LEU A 80 -1.47 -14.01 8.22
C LEU A 80 -1.17 -13.83 6.72
N PRO A 81 -0.77 -12.63 6.28
CA PRO A 81 -0.40 -12.40 4.90
C PRO A 81 0.89 -13.15 4.54
N SER A 82 0.98 -13.55 3.27
CA SER A 82 2.17 -14.20 2.76
C SER A 82 3.31 -13.21 2.56
N GLU A 83 4.54 -13.72 2.57
CA GLU A 83 5.76 -12.94 2.32
C GLU A 83 5.73 -12.24 0.93
N SER A 84 5.07 -12.87 -0.05
CA SER A 84 4.89 -12.31 -1.38
C SER A 84 3.98 -11.08 -1.38
N THR A 85 2.98 -11.00 -0.49
CA THR A 85 2.13 -9.82 -0.34
C THR A 85 2.96 -8.58 0.00
N PHE A 86 3.89 -8.67 0.95
CA PHE A 86 4.77 -7.54 1.30
C PHE A 86 5.68 -7.15 0.15
N THR A 87 6.23 -8.14 -0.57
CA THR A 87 7.07 -7.87 -1.75
C THR A 87 6.28 -7.13 -2.85
N ILE A 88 5.02 -7.52 -3.10
CA ILE A 88 4.15 -6.82 -4.05
C ILE A 88 3.88 -5.38 -3.57
N VAL A 89 3.57 -5.20 -2.29
CA VAL A 89 3.33 -3.88 -1.70
C VAL A 89 4.56 -2.96 -1.87
N GLN A 90 5.77 -3.45 -1.62
CA GLN A 90 7.02 -2.70 -1.87
C GLN A 90 7.15 -2.27 -3.34
N VAL A 91 6.83 -3.16 -4.29
CA VAL A 91 6.87 -2.84 -5.73
C VAL A 91 5.85 -1.75 -6.07
N LEU A 92 4.65 -1.78 -5.49
CA LEU A 92 3.62 -0.75 -5.72
C LEU A 92 4.03 0.62 -5.16
N PHE A 93 4.64 0.66 -3.97
CA PHE A 93 5.22 1.89 -3.44
C PHE A 93 6.42 2.37 -4.26
N GLY A 94 7.27 1.46 -4.76
CA GLY A 94 8.35 1.79 -5.69
C GLY A 94 7.83 2.41 -7.00
N ALA A 95 6.76 1.85 -7.57
CA ALA A 95 6.10 2.43 -8.74
C ALA A 95 5.53 3.83 -8.45
N SER A 96 5.03 4.07 -7.23
CA SER A 96 4.57 5.38 -6.79
C SER A 96 5.70 6.42 -6.74
N MET A 97 6.90 6.02 -6.31
CA MET A 97 8.10 6.89 -6.37
C MET A 97 8.48 7.24 -7.79
N VAL A 98 8.49 6.26 -8.71
CA VAL A 98 8.80 6.52 -10.12
C VAL A 98 7.78 7.48 -10.73
N LEU A 99 6.49 7.28 -10.46
CA LEU A 99 5.43 8.17 -10.93
C LEU A 99 5.57 9.59 -10.38
N SER A 100 5.93 9.76 -9.10
CA SER A 100 6.09 11.10 -8.52
C SER A 100 7.19 11.91 -9.22
N ILE A 101 8.30 11.26 -9.58
CA ILE A 101 9.40 11.86 -10.35
C ILE A 101 8.92 12.23 -11.77
N VAL A 102 8.20 11.33 -12.43
CA VAL A 102 7.63 11.58 -13.77
C VAL A 102 6.66 12.76 -13.76
N PHE A 103 5.81 12.88 -12.75
CA PHE A 103 4.96 14.07 -12.58
C PHE A 103 5.78 15.34 -12.34
N GLY A 104 6.89 15.25 -11.61
CA GLY A 104 7.87 16.33 -11.49
C GLY A 104 8.32 16.87 -12.84
N VAL A 105 8.67 15.99 -13.78
CA VAL A 105 9.01 16.39 -15.15
C VAL A 105 7.83 17.10 -15.83
N PHE A 106 6.61 16.57 -15.71
CA PHE A 106 5.42 17.14 -16.35
C PHE A 106 4.93 18.46 -15.75
N LEU A 107 5.30 18.81 -14.51
CA LEU A 107 5.09 20.16 -13.95
C LEU A 107 5.84 21.24 -14.73
N PHE A 108 6.99 20.90 -15.31
CA PHE A 108 7.83 21.82 -16.10
C PHE A 108 7.66 21.65 -17.60
N ARG A 109 7.52 20.41 -18.09
CA ARG A 109 7.30 20.07 -19.49
C ARG A 109 5.90 19.47 -19.70
N PRO A 110 4.83 20.28 -19.66
CA PRO A 110 3.47 19.79 -19.73
C PRO A 110 3.14 19.05 -21.04
N ASN A 111 2.51 17.89 -20.91
CA ASN A 111 1.97 17.08 -22.01
C ASN A 111 0.56 16.58 -21.63
N LEU A 112 -0.48 17.05 -22.33
CA LEU A 112 -1.86 16.77 -21.94
C LEU A 112 -2.23 15.28 -22.05
N LYS A 113 -1.78 14.59 -23.11
CA LYS A 113 -2.10 13.17 -23.33
C LYS A 113 -1.46 12.32 -22.24
N SER A 114 -0.16 12.52 -22.00
CA SER A 114 0.58 11.78 -20.96
C SER A 114 0.05 12.11 -19.56
N SER A 115 -0.20 13.38 -19.22
CA SER A 115 -0.71 13.75 -17.89
C SER A 115 -2.09 13.14 -17.60
N LYS A 116 -2.98 13.04 -18.59
CA LYS A 116 -4.29 12.38 -18.42
C LYS A 116 -4.13 10.89 -18.12
N THR A 117 -3.32 10.18 -18.92
CA THR A 117 -3.06 8.75 -18.71
C THR A 117 -2.43 8.50 -17.35
N LEU A 118 -1.42 9.29 -16.98
CA LEU A 118 -0.72 9.16 -15.71
C LEU A 118 -1.63 9.44 -14.50
N LEU A 119 -2.55 10.40 -14.60
CA LEU A 119 -3.56 10.64 -13.57
C LEU A 119 -4.41 9.38 -13.33
N VAL A 120 -4.94 8.77 -14.39
CA VAL A 120 -5.71 7.52 -14.28
C VAL A 120 -4.86 6.40 -13.66
N MET A 121 -3.61 6.26 -14.12
CA MET A 121 -2.68 5.26 -13.57
C MET A 121 -2.39 5.50 -12.08
N SER A 122 -2.27 6.74 -11.62
CA SER A 122 -2.05 7.05 -10.20
C SER A 122 -3.22 6.66 -9.31
N ILE A 123 -4.46 6.79 -9.82
CA ILE A 123 -5.67 6.35 -9.10
C ILE A 123 -5.73 4.83 -9.04
N LEU A 124 -5.48 4.15 -10.16
CA LEU A 124 -5.44 2.69 -10.21
C LEU A 124 -4.34 2.13 -9.30
N LEU A 125 -3.18 2.79 -9.26
CA LEU A 125 -2.08 2.40 -8.38
C LEU A 125 -2.45 2.56 -6.90
N LEU A 126 -3.09 3.65 -6.50
CA LEU A 126 -3.59 3.81 -5.14
C LEU A 126 -4.58 2.69 -4.78
N LEU A 127 -5.56 2.42 -5.65
CA LEU A 127 -6.56 1.38 -5.40
C LEU A 127 -5.88 0.01 -5.26
N ALA A 128 -4.98 -0.35 -6.18
CA ALA A 128 -4.23 -1.60 -6.12
C ALA A 128 -3.41 -1.70 -4.82
N THR A 129 -2.68 -0.64 -4.46
CA THR A 129 -1.87 -0.61 -3.24
C THR A 129 -2.74 -0.74 -1.99
N TYR A 130 -3.89 -0.06 -1.95
CA TYR A 130 -4.81 -0.12 -0.81
C TYR A 130 -5.43 -1.50 -0.62
N PHE A 131 -5.93 -2.13 -1.69
CA PHE A 131 -6.60 -3.43 -1.60
C PHE A 131 -5.63 -4.60 -1.37
N ILE A 132 -4.40 -4.51 -1.90
CA ILE A 132 -3.37 -5.54 -1.71
C ILE A 132 -2.65 -5.38 -0.37
N SER A 133 -2.57 -4.15 0.17
CA SER A 133 -1.94 -3.90 1.47
C SER A 133 -2.67 -4.66 2.58
N PRO A 134 -1.94 -5.49 3.35
CA PRO A 134 -2.56 -6.26 4.41
C PRO A 134 -3.04 -5.34 5.53
N ASP A 135 -4.22 -5.64 6.06
CA ASP A 135 -4.84 -4.89 7.15
C ASP A 135 -4.37 -5.44 8.50
N ILE A 136 -3.06 -5.34 8.72
CA ILE A 136 -2.48 -5.67 10.02
C ILE A 136 -2.32 -4.35 10.74
N GLU A 137 -3.02 -4.21 11.88
CA GLU A 137 -2.65 -3.21 12.86
C GLU A 137 -1.20 -3.49 13.25
N GLY A 138 -0.32 -2.54 12.97
CA GLY A 138 1.07 -2.67 13.38
C GLY A 138 1.11 -3.03 14.85
N GLY A 139 1.88 -4.05 15.22
CA GLY A 139 2.03 -4.46 16.62
C GLY A 139 2.41 -3.26 17.50
N LYS A 140 2.41 -3.43 18.83
CA LYS A 140 2.54 -2.40 19.90
C LYS A 140 3.51 -1.21 19.70
N TYR A 141 4.37 -1.22 18.68
CA TYR A 141 5.32 -0.16 18.30
C TYR A 141 5.20 0.38 16.85
N SER A 142 4.17 0.03 16.08
CA SER A 142 4.00 0.46 14.68
C SER A 142 2.73 1.29 14.49
N GLY A 143 2.88 2.61 14.43
CA GLY A 143 1.77 3.58 14.49
C GLY A 143 0.79 3.64 13.31
N PHE A 144 1.09 3.10 12.12
CA PHE A 144 0.16 3.13 10.97
C PHE A 144 0.07 1.77 10.26
N SER A 145 -1.13 1.37 9.85
CA SER A 145 -1.35 0.16 9.04
C SER A 145 -0.85 0.36 7.61
N ASN A 146 -0.55 -0.72 6.90
CA ASN A 146 -0.11 -0.67 5.50
C ASN A 146 -1.16 -0.03 4.58
N ARG A 147 -2.45 -0.16 4.90
CA ARG A 147 -3.54 0.54 4.20
C ARG A 147 -3.52 2.05 4.43
N THR A 148 -3.28 2.48 5.65
CA THR A 148 -3.13 3.91 5.97
C THR A 148 -1.91 4.50 5.25
N LEU A 149 -0.81 3.76 5.21
CA LEU A 149 0.38 4.14 4.46
C LEU A 149 0.11 4.27 2.96
N ALA A 150 -0.68 3.36 2.37
CA ALA A 150 -1.12 3.46 0.97
C ALA A 150 -1.88 4.77 0.69
N LEU A 151 -2.77 5.18 1.59
CA LEU A 151 -3.52 6.44 1.48
C LEU A 151 -2.62 7.66 1.64
N ILE A 152 -1.73 7.65 2.64
CA ILE A 152 -0.78 8.74 2.91
C ILE A 152 0.14 8.98 1.71
N THR A 153 0.56 7.93 1.00
CA THR A 153 1.37 8.09 -0.22
C THR A 153 0.54 8.42 -1.45
N GLY A 154 -0.61 7.75 -1.63
CA GLY A 154 -1.35 7.76 -2.89
C GLY A 154 -2.21 9.02 -3.08
N ILE A 155 -2.80 9.56 -2.01
CA ILE A 155 -3.60 10.79 -2.11
C ILE A 155 -2.72 11.98 -2.57
N PRO A 156 -1.56 12.25 -1.96
CA PRO A 156 -0.67 13.32 -2.44
C PRO A 156 -0.16 13.07 -3.86
N LEU A 157 0.09 11.82 -4.25
CA LEU A 157 0.46 11.48 -5.62
C LEU A 157 -0.65 11.86 -6.63
N ILE A 158 -1.92 11.63 -6.29
CA ILE A 158 -3.07 12.05 -7.12
C ILE A 158 -3.17 13.58 -7.17
N VAL A 159 -2.98 14.29 -6.06
CA VAL A 159 -2.97 15.75 -6.04
C VAL A 159 -1.88 16.30 -6.96
N LEU A 160 -0.69 15.69 -6.93
CA LEU A 160 0.40 16.02 -7.84
C LEU A 160 0.03 15.77 -9.31
N ALA A 161 -0.61 14.64 -9.60
CA ALA A 161 -1.11 14.31 -10.93
C ALA A 161 -2.14 15.33 -11.44
N LEU A 162 -3.04 15.79 -10.56
CA LEU A 162 -4.01 16.84 -10.86
C LEU A 162 -3.33 18.17 -11.21
N PHE A 163 -2.27 18.55 -10.48
CA PHE A 163 -1.48 19.75 -10.81
C PHE A 163 -0.82 19.63 -12.18
N ALA A 164 -0.18 18.50 -12.47
CA ALA A 164 0.44 18.26 -13.77
C ALA A 164 -0.58 18.27 -14.92
N PHE A 165 -1.75 17.67 -14.72
CA PHE A 165 -2.85 17.69 -15.68
C PHE A 165 -3.40 19.10 -15.91
N TRP A 166 -3.62 19.86 -14.84
CA TRP A 166 -4.19 21.21 -14.93
C TRP A 166 -3.23 22.19 -15.62
N ILE A 167 -1.93 22.12 -15.33
CA ILE A 167 -0.91 22.90 -16.04
C ILE A 167 -0.92 22.55 -17.54
N ALA A 168 -1.03 21.26 -17.88
CA ALA A 168 -1.07 20.81 -19.27
C ALA A 168 -2.35 21.26 -19.99
N LYS A 169 -3.51 21.18 -19.33
CA LYS A 169 -4.79 21.66 -19.87
C LYS A 169 -4.74 23.15 -20.15
N LYS A 170 -4.24 23.96 -19.20
CA LYS A 170 -4.13 25.40 -19.38
C LYS A 170 -3.20 25.78 -20.54
N LYS A 171 -2.06 25.10 -20.68
CA LYS A 171 -1.13 25.35 -21.81
C LYS A 171 -1.75 24.99 -23.16
N ASN A 172 -2.51 23.89 -23.24
CA ASN A 172 -3.17 23.48 -24.49
C ASN A 172 -4.24 24.51 -24.91
N VAL A 173 -5.08 24.96 -23.98
CA VAL A 173 -6.06 26.03 -24.25
C VAL A 173 -5.39 27.33 -24.70
N GLU A 174 -4.26 27.72 -24.09
CA GLU A 174 -3.47 28.87 -24.53
C GLU A 174 -2.91 28.69 -25.96
N SER A 175 -2.51 27.47 -26.35
CA SER A 175 -2.05 27.15 -27.72
C SER A 175 -3.16 27.31 -28.75
N LEU A 176 -4.31 26.69 -28.48
CA LEU A 176 -5.50 26.74 -29.35
C LEU A 176 -6.00 28.19 -29.53
N ARG A 177 -5.98 28.99 -28.45
CA ARG A 177 -6.37 30.41 -28.52
C ARG A 177 -5.39 31.26 -29.33
N ASN A 178 -4.12 30.87 -29.37
CA ASN A 178 -3.07 31.58 -30.09
C ASN A 178 -2.84 31.02 -31.51
N GLY A 179 -3.69 30.10 -31.99
CA GLY A 179 -3.60 29.54 -33.35
C GLY A 179 -2.35 28.71 -33.63
N ARG A 180 -1.74 28.14 -32.58
CA ARG A 180 -0.57 27.25 -32.67
C ARG A 180 -0.92 25.82 -32.31
#